data_AF-A0A7J5YYY5-F1
#
_entry.id   AF-A0A7J5YYY5-F1
#
_cell.length_a   1.000
_cell.length_b   1.000
_cell.length_c   1.000
_cell.angle_alpha   90.00
_cell.angle_beta   90.00
_cell.angle_gamma   90.00
#
_symmetry.space_group_name_H-M   'P 1'
#
loop_
_entity.id
_entity.type
_entity.pdbx_description
1 polymer ?
#
loop_
_entity_poly.entity_id
_entity_poly.type
_entity_poly.pdbx_seq_one_letter_code
_entity_poly.pdbx_strand_id
1 'polypeptide(L)'
;MAAGARTGAGTMAAGARTGAGTMAKLRDPQMGLLALALYRQVTCRYKCPDVRMLPSPQELAGLEALLKNVKSKELREFCAALLSNHIGGPGSGLRISSNVPAQRQSLLELLLHLDSVMLSGNILLLPLHQIASSLRMSQ
;
A
#
# COMPACT_ATOMS: atom_id res chain seq x y z
N MET A 1 -18.42 -59.41 22.84
CA MET A 1 -17.93 -58.19 23.53
C MET A 1 -16.99 -57.48 22.55
N ALA A 2 -17.45 -56.43 21.87
CA ALA A 2 -17.24 -55.00 22.19
C ALA A 2 -15.78 -54.55 21.92
N ALA A 3 -15.42 -53.39 21.37
CA ALA A 3 -16.05 -52.29 20.64
C ALA A 3 -14.88 -51.36 20.19
N GLY A 4 -15.02 -50.66 19.06
CA GLY A 4 -14.46 -49.33 18.73
C GLY A 4 -12.99 -48.95 19.02
N ALA A 5 -12.29 -48.38 18.01
CA ALA A 5 -12.01 -46.94 17.95
C ALA A 5 -11.13 -46.57 16.73
N ARG A 6 -11.61 -45.57 15.96
CA ARG A 6 -10.89 -44.83 14.92
C ARG A 6 -9.95 -43.80 15.54
N THR A 7 -8.98 -43.30 14.75
CA THR A 7 -8.36 -41.93 14.68
C THR A 7 -6.84 -42.08 14.48
N GLY A 8 -6.10 -41.32 13.67
CA GLY A 8 -6.30 -40.22 12.73
C GLY A 8 -4.93 -39.99 12.05
N ALA A 9 -4.84 -39.95 10.72
CA ALA A 9 -4.58 -38.75 9.90
C ALA A 9 -3.48 -37.79 10.40
N GLY A 10 -2.46 -37.55 9.57
CA GLY A 10 -1.46 -36.51 9.85
C GLY A 10 -0.36 -36.32 8.81
N THR A 11 -0.65 -36.43 7.51
CA THR A 11 0.29 -36.03 6.44
C THR A 11 0.37 -34.50 6.40
N MET A 12 1.43 -33.92 6.96
CA MET A 12 1.68 -32.48 6.90
C MET A 12 2.35 -32.12 5.57
N ALA A 13 1.52 -31.89 4.56
CA ALA A 13 1.92 -31.21 3.34
C ALA A 13 2.33 -29.77 3.68
N ALA A 14 3.60 -29.44 3.42
CA ALA A 14 4.11 -28.08 3.48
C ALA A 14 3.48 -27.25 2.35
N GLY A 15 2.35 -26.62 2.66
CA GLY A 15 1.70 -25.63 1.81
C GLY A 15 2.49 -24.33 1.82
N ALA A 16 3.36 -24.14 0.83
CA ALA A 16 3.88 -22.85 0.44
C ALA A 16 2.71 -21.93 0.09
N ARG A 17 2.37 -21.00 1.00
CA ARG A 17 1.38 -19.96 0.73
C ARG A 17 2.05 -18.85 -0.08
N THR A 18 2.14 -19.05 -1.39
CA THR A 18 2.34 -17.98 -2.37
C THR A 18 1.14 -17.03 -2.32
N GLY A 19 1.31 -15.88 -1.66
CA GLY A 19 0.35 -14.77 -1.64
C GLY A 19 0.30 -13.97 -2.95
N ALA A 20 0.41 -14.64 -4.10
CA ALA A 20 0.43 -14.02 -5.43
C ALA A 20 -0.85 -14.32 -6.25
N GLY A 21 -1.96 -14.57 -5.56
CA GLY A 21 -3.25 -14.83 -6.19
C GLY A 21 -4.23 -13.69 -5.94
N THR A 22 -4.76 -13.11 -7.02
CA THR A 22 -5.99 -12.27 -7.10
C THR A 22 -5.91 -10.75 -6.91
N MET A 23 -4.96 -10.06 -7.57
CA MET A 23 -5.17 -8.62 -7.84
C MET A 23 -6.00 -8.32 -9.09
N ALA A 24 -6.34 -9.32 -9.90
CA ALA A 24 -7.03 -9.14 -11.18
C ALA A 24 -8.46 -8.56 -11.08
N LYS A 25 -8.97 -8.30 -9.86
CA LYS A 25 -10.35 -7.85 -9.63
C LYS A 25 -10.49 -7.01 -8.35
N LEU A 26 -9.59 -6.06 -8.13
CA LEU A 26 -9.78 -5.09 -7.05
C LEU A 26 -10.94 -4.15 -7.42
N ARG A 27 -12.04 -4.20 -6.65
CA ARG A 27 -13.16 -3.25 -6.68
C ARG A 27 -12.72 -1.92 -6.07
N ASP A 28 -13.42 -0.84 -6.39
CA ASP A 28 -13.11 0.54 -5.96
C ASP A 28 -12.73 0.69 -4.46
N PRO A 29 -13.38 0.03 -3.48
CA PRO A 29 -12.96 0.10 -2.08
C PRO A 29 -11.62 -0.60 -1.78
N GLN A 30 -11.31 -1.66 -2.54
CA GLN A 30 -10.08 -2.44 -2.41
C GLN A 30 -8.87 -1.68 -2.97
N MET A 31 -9.12 -0.69 -3.83
CA MET A 31 -8.12 0.20 -4.41
C MET A 31 -7.53 1.15 -3.36
N GLY A 32 -8.36 1.72 -2.49
CA GLY A 32 -7.88 2.50 -1.34
C GLY A 32 -7.11 1.63 -0.33
N LEU A 33 -7.59 0.41 -0.06
CA LEU A 33 -6.90 -0.51 0.85
C LEU A 33 -5.50 -0.89 0.37
N LEU A 34 -5.27 -0.99 -0.94
CA LEU A 34 -3.95 -1.26 -1.50
C LEU A 34 -2.94 -0.18 -1.11
N ALA A 35 -3.30 1.10 -1.29
CA ALA A 35 -2.40 2.20 -0.95
C ALA A 35 -2.07 2.25 0.56
N LEU A 36 -3.08 2.06 1.41
CA LEU A 36 -2.88 1.99 2.87
C LEU A 36 -2.00 0.80 3.28
N ALA A 37 -2.18 -0.36 2.62
CA ALA A 37 -1.35 -1.53 2.87
C ALA A 37 0.11 -1.28 2.48
N LEU A 38 0.36 -0.69 1.31
CA LEU A 38 1.71 -0.33 0.87
C LEU A 38 2.36 0.69 1.78
N TYR A 39 1.63 1.73 2.18
CA TYR A 39 2.12 2.70 3.16
C TYR A 39 2.56 2.01 4.45
N ARG A 40 1.70 1.16 5.02
CA ARG A 40 1.98 0.49 6.30
C ARG A 40 3.12 -0.52 6.20
N GLN A 41 3.19 -1.29 5.11
CA GLN A 41 4.15 -2.39 4.96
C GLN A 41 5.50 -1.94 4.38
N VAL A 42 5.54 -0.81 3.68
CA VAL A 42 6.75 -0.34 3.00
C VAL A 42 7.15 1.02 3.55
N THR A 43 6.34 2.05 3.33
CA THR A 43 6.71 3.44 3.62
C THR A 43 6.92 3.70 5.13
N CYS A 44 6.12 3.09 6.02
CA CYS A 44 6.31 3.20 7.46
C CYS A 44 7.63 2.60 7.96
N ARG A 45 8.21 1.64 7.25
CA ARG A 45 9.47 1.01 7.67
C ARG A 45 10.62 2.02 7.70
N TYR A 46 10.55 3.07 6.87
CA TYR A 46 11.52 4.18 6.86
C TYR A 46 11.45 5.08 8.11
N LYS A 47 10.43 4.96 8.96
CA LYS A 47 10.41 5.64 10.29
C LYS A 47 11.42 5.03 11.25
N CYS A 48 11.77 3.76 11.06
CA CYS A 48 12.77 3.07 11.88
C CYS A 48 14.18 3.42 11.35
N PRO A 49 15.13 3.80 12.23
CA PRO A 49 16.51 4.06 11.82
C PRO A 49 17.30 2.77 11.49
N ASP A 50 16.77 1.58 11.80
CA ASP A 50 17.43 0.31 11.49
C ASP A 50 17.34 -0.02 10.00
N VAL A 51 18.49 -0.05 9.31
CA VAL A 51 18.60 -0.33 7.87
C VAL A 51 18.06 -1.73 7.53
N ARG A 52 18.12 -2.70 8.45
CA ARG A 52 17.57 -4.04 8.24
C ARG A 52 16.05 -4.04 8.16
N MET A 53 15.43 -2.99 8.71
CA MET A 53 14.00 -2.78 8.57
C MET A 53 13.65 -2.16 7.23
N LEU A 54 14.58 -1.71 6.39
CA LEU A 54 14.21 -1.19 5.07
C LEU A 54 13.74 -2.31 4.12
N PRO A 55 12.81 -2.01 3.20
CA PRO A 55 12.42 -2.95 2.15
C PRO A 55 13.62 -3.31 1.29
N SER A 56 13.78 -4.60 0.98
CA SER A 56 14.83 -5.04 0.06
C SER A 56 14.48 -4.67 -1.40
N PRO A 57 15.48 -4.52 -2.29
CA PRO A 57 15.22 -4.26 -3.72
C PRO A 57 14.36 -5.36 -4.37
N GLN A 58 14.51 -6.61 -3.94
CA GLN A 58 13.74 -7.73 -4.48
C GLN A 58 12.26 -7.67 -4.05
N GLU A 59 11.99 -7.31 -2.78
CA GLU A 59 10.62 -7.07 -2.31
C GLU A 59 9.96 -5.92 -3.08
N LEU A 60 10.68 -4.80 -3.26
CA LEU A 60 10.18 -3.64 -4.00
C LEU A 60 9.88 -3.98 -5.45
N ALA A 61 10.79 -4.67 -6.15
CA ALA A 61 10.58 -5.10 -7.54
C ALA A 61 9.37 -6.03 -7.68
N GLY A 62 9.15 -6.92 -6.72
CA GLY A 62 7.95 -7.77 -6.66
C GLY A 62 6.66 -6.95 -6.54
N LEU A 63 6.64 -5.96 -5.64
CA LEU A 63 5.50 -5.06 -5.46
C LEU A 63 5.27 -4.16 -6.68
N GLU A 64 6.33 -3.66 -7.32
CA GLU A 64 6.21 -2.89 -8.56
C GLU A 64 5.64 -3.73 -9.72
N ALA A 65 6.07 -4.98 -9.86
CA ALA A 65 5.51 -5.90 -10.84
C ALA A 65 4.02 -6.14 -10.59
N LEU A 66 3.62 -6.21 -9.31
CA LEU A 66 2.22 -6.32 -8.93
C LEU A 66 1.40 -5.09 -9.36
N LEU A 67 1.93 -3.88 -9.17
CA LEU A 67 1.27 -2.63 -9.56
C LEU A 67 0.97 -2.52 -11.06
N LYS A 68 1.63 -3.29 -11.93
CA LYS A 68 1.32 -3.32 -13.37
C LYS A 68 -0.12 -3.76 -13.67
N ASN A 69 -0.74 -4.53 -12.77
CA ASN A 69 -2.12 -5.00 -12.91
C ASN A 69 -3.17 -3.97 -12.46
N VAL A 70 -2.74 -2.87 -11.84
CA VAL A 70 -3.63 -1.78 -11.41
C VAL A 70 -4.05 -0.98 -12.64
N LYS A 71 -5.37 -0.95 -12.90
CA LYS A 71 -5.95 -0.26 -14.08
C LYS A 71 -5.92 1.26 -13.98
N SER A 72 -6.20 1.81 -12.78
CA SER A 72 -6.17 3.27 -12.56
C SER A 72 -4.73 3.77 -12.61
N LYS A 73 -4.44 4.66 -13.56
CA LYS A 73 -3.11 5.26 -13.70
C LYS A 73 -2.73 6.06 -12.45
N GLU A 74 -3.62 6.90 -11.97
CA GLU A 74 -3.40 7.78 -10.82
C GLU A 74 -3.07 6.98 -9.56
N LEU A 75 -3.85 5.92 -9.29
CA LEU A 75 -3.57 5.06 -8.15
C LEU A 75 -2.28 4.26 -8.32
N ARG A 76 -1.99 3.79 -9.53
CA ARG A 76 -0.72 3.09 -9.79
C ARG A 76 0.48 3.99 -9.53
N GLU A 77 0.42 5.25 -9.97
CA GLU A 77 1.46 6.25 -9.74
C GLU A 77 1.59 6.61 -8.26
N PHE A 78 0.46 6.78 -7.56
CA PHE A 78 0.44 6.98 -6.12
C PHE A 78 1.09 5.80 -5.37
N CYS A 79 0.71 4.57 -5.68
CA CYS A 79 1.32 3.38 -5.08
C CYS A 79 2.82 3.26 -5.39
N ALA A 80 3.26 3.60 -6.61
CA ALA A 80 4.68 3.61 -6.97
C ALA A 80 5.48 4.67 -6.19
N ALA A 81 4.88 5.84 -5.93
CA ALA A 81 5.44 6.86 -5.06
C ALA A 81 5.61 6.37 -3.60
N LEU A 82 4.65 5.57 -3.09
CA LEU A 82 4.76 4.94 -1.77
C LEU A 82 5.90 3.92 -1.69
N LEU A 83 6.07 3.09 -2.72
CA LEU A 83 7.14 2.10 -2.80
C LEU A 83 8.53 2.74 -2.81
N SER A 84 8.69 3.81 -3.59
CA SER A 84 9.93 4.57 -3.70
C SER A 84 10.14 5.56 -2.55
N ASN A 85 9.17 5.72 -1.64
CA ASN A 85 9.18 6.71 -0.56
C ASN A 85 9.36 8.16 -1.04
N HIS A 86 8.82 8.48 -2.22
CA HIS A 86 8.77 9.84 -2.79
C HIS A 86 7.31 10.29 -2.87
N ILE A 87 6.75 10.68 -1.73
CA ILE A 87 5.33 11.04 -1.58
C ILE A 87 5.01 12.24 -2.47
N GLY A 88 3.99 12.15 -3.32
CA GLY A 88 3.64 13.20 -4.28
C GLY A 88 4.23 13.01 -5.68
N GLY A 89 4.99 11.93 -5.89
CA GLY A 89 5.45 11.49 -7.21
C GLY A 89 6.93 11.78 -7.50
N PRO A 90 7.39 11.45 -8.72
CA PRO A 90 8.78 11.66 -9.13
C PRO A 90 9.23 13.11 -8.92
N GLY A 91 10.40 13.29 -8.31
CA GLY A 91 10.97 14.61 -8.02
C GLY A 91 10.44 15.27 -6.74
N SER A 92 9.47 14.68 -6.04
CA SER A 92 9.06 15.17 -4.74
C SER A 92 10.13 14.91 -3.68
N GLY A 93 10.47 15.95 -2.89
CA GLY A 93 11.32 15.81 -1.72
C GLY A 93 10.59 15.32 -0.46
N LEU A 94 9.28 15.06 -0.55
CA LEU A 94 8.49 14.57 0.58
C LEU A 94 8.71 13.07 0.75
N ARG A 95 9.22 12.68 1.91
CA ARG A 95 9.53 11.30 2.25
C ARG A 95 9.27 11.04 3.73
N ILE A 96 8.95 9.80 4.07
CA ILE A 96 8.95 9.35 5.46
C ILE A 96 10.38 8.97 5.83
N SER A 97 10.88 9.50 6.93
CA SER A 97 12.15 9.07 7.51
C SER A 97 12.18 9.38 9.00
N SER A 98 13.04 8.70 9.75
CA SER A 98 13.30 8.98 11.18
C SER A 98 13.68 10.43 11.47
N ASN A 99 14.19 11.16 10.47
CA ASN A 99 14.70 12.53 10.62
C ASN A 99 13.62 13.61 10.40
N VAL A 100 12.40 13.23 10.02
CA VAL A 100 11.29 14.16 9.84
C VAL A 100 10.62 14.43 11.20
N PRO A 101 10.36 15.69 11.60
CA PRO A 101 9.66 16.00 12.85
C PRO A 101 8.30 15.32 12.94
N ALA A 102 7.91 14.87 14.14
CA ALA A 102 6.68 14.12 14.37
C ALA A 102 5.42 14.81 13.82
N GLN A 103 5.29 16.13 13.99
CA GLN A 103 4.17 16.91 13.44
C GLN A 103 4.09 16.82 11.92
N ARG A 104 5.24 16.93 11.22
CA ARG A 104 5.31 16.83 9.77
C ARG A 104 5.04 15.39 9.30
N GLN A 105 5.47 14.40 10.07
CA GLN A 105 5.09 13.01 9.81
C GLN A 105 3.57 12.88 9.87
N SER A 106 2.91 13.24 10.98
CA SER A 106 1.46 13.14 11.13
C SER A 106 0.68 13.84 10.00
N LEU A 107 1.14 15.00 9.54
CA LEU A 107 0.55 15.69 8.39
C LEU A 107 0.66 14.85 7.11
N LEU A 108 1.84 14.30 6.81
CA LEU A 108 2.03 13.43 5.65
C LEU A 108 1.16 12.17 5.72
N GLU A 109 0.97 11.60 6.92
CA GLU A 109 0.09 10.45 7.12
C GLU A 109 -1.37 10.79 6.83
N LEU A 110 -1.84 11.92 7.34
CA LEU A 110 -3.21 12.41 7.08
C LEU A 110 -3.44 12.66 5.59
N LEU A 111 -2.48 13.29 4.90
CA LEU A 111 -2.56 13.52 3.46
C LEU A 111 -2.59 12.22 2.68
N LEU A 112 -1.75 11.24 3.04
CA LEU A 112 -1.75 9.92 2.42
C LEU A 112 -3.06 9.18 2.62
N HIS A 113 -3.61 9.22 3.84
CA HIS A 113 -4.92 8.65 4.14
C HIS A 113 -6.03 9.32 3.32
N LEU A 114 -5.98 10.65 3.17
CA LEU A 114 -6.93 11.39 2.35
C LEU A 114 -6.82 11.01 0.86
N ASP A 115 -5.60 11.01 0.30
CA ASP A 115 -5.35 10.62 -1.09
C ASP A 115 -5.83 9.21 -1.38
N SER A 116 -5.57 8.28 -0.47
CA SER A 116 -6.05 6.90 -0.57
C SER A 116 -7.58 6.81 -0.61
N VAL A 117 -8.28 7.68 0.12
CA VAL A 117 -9.74 7.73 0.17
C VAL A 117 -10.27 8.42 -1.09
N MET A 118 -9.65 9.49 -1.56
CA MET A 118 -10.00 10.16 -2.84
C MET A 118 -9.84 9.21 -4.04
N LEU A 119 -8.73 8.46 -4.09
CA LEU A 119 -8.41 7.51 -5.15
C LEU A 119 -9.22 6.19 -5.06
N SER A 120 -10.05 6.03 -4.03
CA SER A 120 -10.98 4.89 -3.92
C SER A 120 -12.17 4.97 -4.87
N GLY A 121 -12.32 6.04 -5.65
CA GLY A 121 -13.38 6.18 -6.64
C GLY A 121 -14.78 6.46 -6.06
N ASN A 122 -14.88 6.83 -4.79
CA ASN A 122 -16.15 7.15 -4.16
C ASN A 122 -16.67 8.52 -4.63
N ILE A 123 -17.82 8.53 -5.30
CA ILE A 123 -18.46 9.72 -5.89
C ILE A 123 -18.78 10.80 -4.82
N LEU A 124 -19.05 10.40 -3.57
CA LEU A 124 -19.32 11.36 -2.48
C LEU A 124 -18.11 12.24 -2.16
N LEU A 125 -16.91 11.83 -2.58
CA LEU A 125 -15.66 12.55 -2.37
C LEU A 125 -15.29 13.45 -3.56
N LEU A 126 -16.08 13.44 -4.63
CA LEU A 126 -15.81 14.22 -5.83
C LEU A 126 -15.61 15.73 -5.54
N PRO A 127 -16.39 16.39 -4.67
CA PRO A 127 -16.15 17.80 -4.33
C PRO A 127 -14.78 18.02 -3.67
N LEU A 128 -14.35 17.11 -2.79
CA LEU A 128 -13.04 17.20 -2.13
C LEU A 128 -11.90 16.97 -3.13
N HIS A 129 -12.08 16.02 -4.06
CA HIS A 129 -11.12 15.80 -5.15
C HIS A 129 -10.97 17.04 -6.05
N GLN A 130 -12.09 17.71 -6.36
CA GLN A 130 -12.08 18.95 -7.14
C GLN A 130 -11.33 20.08 -6.43
N ILE A 131 -11.50 20.23 -5.11
CA ILE A 131 -10.76 21.23 -4.33
C ILE A 131 -9.25 20.91 -4.31
N ALA A 132 -8.89 19.64 -4.10
CA ALA A 132 -7.47 19.23 -4.07
C ALA A 132 -6.77 19.42 -5.43
N SER A 133 -7.50 19.18 -6.52
CA SER A 133 -6.98 19.31 -7.89
C SER A 133 -7.01 20.75 -8.43
N SER A 134 -7.97 21.58 -8.02
CA SER A 134 -8.05 22.98 -8.45
C SER A 134 -6.91 23.84 -7.91
N LEU A 135 -6.39 23.52 -6.71
CA LEU A 135 -5.20 24.17 -6.15
C LEU A 135 -3.93 23.92 -6.99
N ARG A 136 -3.95 22.90 -7.87
CA ARG A 136 -2.81 22.50 -8.70
C ARG A 136 -2.68 23.28 -10.01
N MET A 137 -3.71 24.06 -10.39
CA MET A 137 -3.74 24.85 -11.64
C MET A 137 -3.25 26.30 -11.50
N SER A 138 -2.65 26.66 -10.36
CA SER A 138 -2.16 28.01 -10.09
C SER A 138 -0.63 28.17 -10.16
N GLN A 139 0.09 27.19 -10.73
CA GLN A 139 1.55 27.19 -10.88
C GLN A 139 1.94 26.90 -12.33
#